data_AF-A0A4U6D9M9-F1
#
_entry.id   AF-A0A4U6D9M9-F1
#
_cell.length_a   1.000
_cell.length_b   1.000
_cell.length_c   1.000
_cell.angle_alpha   90.00
_cell.angle_beta   90.00
_cell.angle_gamma   90.00
#
_symmetry.space_group_name_H-M   'P 1'
#
loop_
_entity.id
_entity.type
_entity.pdbx_description
1 polymer ?
#
loop_
_entity_poly.entity_id
_entity_poly.type
_entity_poly.pdbx_seq_one_letter_code
_entity_poly.pdbx_strand_id
1 'polypeptide(L)' 'MKVKIISKEDLPEPGSIVKFRIKNTTQWRLGRRDAEGSDFIEEPRGIIYRYSWNQIDEYMLWTIPEVEI' A
#
# COMPACT_ATOMS: atom_id res chain seq x y z
N MET A 1 -4.27 6.64 9.91
CA MET A 1 -5.58 6.99 9.30
C MET A 1 -5.81 6.11 8.08
N LYS A 2 -7.07 5.80 7.75
CA LYS A 2 -7.45 4.93 6.63
C LYS A 2 -7.95 5.75 5.46
N VAL A 3 -7.49 5.45 4.25
CA VAL A 3 -7.80 6.19 3.02
C VAL A 3 -8.39 5.23 2.00
N LYS A 4 -9.53 5.59 1.40
CA LYS A 4 -10.15 4.87 0.29
C LYS A 4 -9.64 5.43 -1.02
N ILE A 5 -9.26 4.57 -1.96
CA ILE A 5 -8.71 4.99 -3.26
C ILE A 5 -9.85 5.07 -4.27
N ILE A 6 -10.16 6.29 -4.73
CA ILE A 6 -11.17 6.57 -5.75
C ILE A 6 -10.47 7.02 -7.03
N SER A 7 -9.47 7.89 -6.92
CA SER A 7 -8.63 8.36 -8.02
C SER A 7 -7.14 8.11 -7.74
N LYS A 8 -6.29 8.46 -8.72
CA LYS A 8 -4.83 8.39 -8.55
C LYS A 8 -4.29 9.41 -7.54
N GLU A 9 -5.03 10.46 -7.23
CA GLU A 9 -4.62 11.51 -6.29
C GLU A 9 -4.72 11.03 -4.83
N ASP A 10 -5.54 10.00 -4.58
CA ASP A 10 -5.67 9.39 -3.26
C ASP A 10 -4.47 8.51 -2.90
N LEU A 11 -3.57 8.25 -3.84
CA LEU A 11 -2.43 7.36 -3.63
C LEU A 11 -1.47 7.93 -2.58
N PRO A 12 -0.89 7.08 -1.72
CA PRO A 12 0.16 7.50 -0.82
C PRO A 12 1.39 7.93 -1.64
N GLU A 13 2.28 8.69 -1.01
CA GLU A 13 3.55 9.08 -1.63
C GLU A 13 4.32 7.86 -2.14
N PRO A 14 4.98 7.94 -3.31
CA PRO A 14 5.80 6.85 -3.83
C PRO A 14 6.82 6.37 -2.80
N GLY A 15 6.97 5.05 -2.66
CA GLY A 15 7.87 4.43 -1.65
C GLY A 15 7.26 4.27 -0.25
N SER A 16 6.10 4.86 0.05
CA SER A 16 5.45 4.74 1.36
C SER A 16 5.18 3.29 1.76
N ILE A 17 5.51 2.93 2.99
CA ILE A 17 5.11 1.65 3.59
C ILE A 17 3.64 1.75 3.99
N VAL A 18 2.84 0.79 3.55
CA VAL A 18 1.40 0.78 3.77
C VAL A 18 0.88 -0.60 4.16
N LYS A 19 -0.23 -0.61 4.89
CA LYS A 19 -1.15 -1.74 4.86
C LYS A 19 -2.24 -1.43 3.86
N PHE A 20 -2.50 -2.32 2.90
CA PHE A 20 -3.51 -2.12 1.87
C PHE A 20 -4.47 -3.31 1.76
N ARG A 21 -5.66 -3.06 1.23
CA ARG A 21 -6.70 -4.06 1.01
C ARG A 21 -7.10 -4.09 -0.46
N ILE A 22 -7.13 -5.28 -1.03
CA ILE A 22 -7.56 -5.50 -2.41
C ILE A 22 -9.10 -5.46 -2.45
N LYS A 23 -9.69 -4.91 -3.52
CA LYS A 23 -11.14 -4.92 -3.75
C LYS A 23 -11.70 -6.34 -3.61
N ASN A 24 -12.88 -6.44 -3.01
CA ASN A 24 -13.58 -7.70 -2.73
C ASN A 24 -12.84 -8.68 -1.81
N THR A 25 -11.85 -8.20 -1.05
CA THR A 25 -11.18 -9.00 -0.02
C THR A 25 -11.34 -8.36 1.35
N THR A 26 -11.22 -9.17 2.41
CA THR A 26 -11.28 -8.69 3.80
C THR A 26 -9.90 -8.57 4.45
N GLN A 27 -8.87 -9.15 3.81
CA GLN A 27 -7.53 -9.24 4.38
C GLN A 27 -6.69 -8.01 4.04
N TRP A 28 -5.98 -7.52 5.06
CA TRP A 28 -4.98 -6.48 4.92
C TRP A 28 -3.61 -7.10 4.64
N ARG A 29 -2.90 -6.49 3.69
CA ARG A 29 -1.56 -6.90 3.26
C ARG A 29 -0.58 -5.79 3.60
N LEU A 30 0.59 -6.16 4.11
CA LEU A 30 1.67 -5.21 4.36
C LEU A 30 2.53 -5.12 3.10
N GLY A 31 2.83 -3.90 2.67
CA GLY A 31 3.66 -3.68 1.51
C GLY A 31 4.09 -2.23 1.37
N ARG A 32 4.43 -1.83 0.15
CA ARG A 32 4.81 -0.46 -0.16
C ARG A 32 4.18 0.03 -1.46
N ARG A 33 4.07 1.34 -1.58
CA ARG A 33 3.78 2.00 -2.85
C ARG A 33 5.02 1.97 -3.74
N ASP A 34 4.86 1.57 -4.99
CA ASP A 34 5.94 1.63 -5.96
C ASP A 34 6.48 3.07 -6.12
N ALA A 35 7.80 3.21 -6.27
CA ALA A 35 8.49 4.49 -6.28
C ALA A 35 8.31 5.25 -7.61
N GLU A 36 8.13 4.52 -8.71
CA GLU A 36 8.03 5.10 -10.07
C GLU A 36 6.64 4.92 -10.67
N GLY A 37 5.96 3.81 -10.39
CA GLY A 37 4.67 3.45 -10.97
C GLY A 37 3.46 3.88 -10.15
N SER A 38 2.30 3.31 -10.46
CA SER A 38 1.03 3.44 -9.70
C SER A 38 0.65 2.19 -8.91
N ASP A 39 1.57 1.26 -8.70
CA ASP A 39 1.28 -0.05 -8.12
C ASP A 39 1.62 -0.16 -6.63
N PHE A 40 1.03 -1.16 -5.98
CA PHE A 40 1.33 -1.60 -4.62
C PHE A 40 2.10 -2.92 -4.68
N ILE A 41 3.16 -3.01 -3.89
CA ILE A 41 4.09 -4.13 -3.87
C ILE A 41 4.00 -4.83 -2.52
N GLU A 42 3.77 -6.13 -2.54
CA GLU A 42 3.79 -7.03 -1.37
C GLU A 42 4.95 -8.01 -1.53
N GLU A 43 5.75 -8.22 -0.48
CA GLU A 43 6.93 -9.11 -0.55
C GLU A 43 6.94 -10.19 0.56
N PRO A 44 5.89 -11.04 0.68
CA PRO A 44 5.86 -12.08 1.69
C PRO A 44 6.89 -13.17 1.36
N ARG A 45 7.78 -13.48 2.30
CA ARG A 45 8.78 -14.57 2.20
C ARG A 45 9.66 -14.47 0.94
N GLY A 46 9.94 -13.25 0.47
CA GLY A 46 10.79 -13.00 -0.71
C GLY A 46 10.10 -13.17 -2.07
N ILE A 47 8.79 -13.44 -2.10
CA ILE A 47 8.02 -13.48 -3.35
C ILE A 47 7.41 -12.10 -3.58
N ILE A 48 7.67 -11.50 -4.74
CA ILE A 48 7.16 -10.16 -5.08
C ILE A 48 5.80 -10.28 -5.77
N TYR A 49 4.76 -9.70 -5.17
CA TYR A 49 3.46 -9.49 -5.80
C TYR A 49 3.27 -8.02 -6.10
N ARG A 50 2.74 -7.73 -7.29
CA ARG A 50 2.43 -6.37 -7.75
C ARG A 50 0.95 -6.25 -8.04
N TYR A 51 0.32 -5.26 -7.44
CA TYR A 51 -1.10 -4.98 -7.58
C TYR A 51 -1.26 -3.57 -8.14
N SER A 52 -2.02 -3.42 -9.22
CA SER A 52 -2.29 -2.07 -9.72
C SER A 52 -3.21 -1.32 -8.78
N TRP A 53 -3.03 0.00 -8.64
CA TRP A 53 -3.85 0.80 -7.71
C TRP A 53 -5.35 0.62 -7.91
N ASN A 54 -5.81 0.39 -9.15
CA ASN A 54 -7.23 0.20 -9.45
C ASN A 54 -7.80 -1.11 -8.88
N GLN A 55 -6.95 -2.04 -8.43
CA GLN A 55 -7.33 -3.25 -7.71
C GLN A 55 -7.37 -3.03 -6.20
N ILE A 56 -6.80 -1.95 -5.70
CA ILE A 56 -6.77 -1.62 -4.27
C ILE A 56 -8.02 -0.81 -3.92
N ASP A 57 -8.65 -1.16 -2.81
CA ASP A 57 -9.82 -0.45 -2.30
C ASP A 57 -9.40 0.65 -1.32
N GLU A 58 -8.50 0.31 -0.40
CA GLU A 58 -8.12 1.18 0.71
C GLU A 58 -6.73 0.84 1.25
N TYR A 59 -6.09 1.85 1.85
CA TYR A 59 -4.80 1.71 2.52
C TYR A 59 -4.74 2.48 3.85
N MET A 60 -3.70 2.16 4.62
CA MET A 60 -3.27 2.87 5.83
C MET A 60 -1.76 3.07 5.74
N LEU A 61 -1.28 4.28 5.96
CA LEU A 61 0.17 4.52 6.14
C LEU A 61 0.66 3.71 7.34
N TRP A 62 1.72 2.95 7.13
CA TRP A 62 2.39 2.21 8.18
C TRP A 62 3.64 2.99 8.58
N THR A 63 3.46 3.92 9.52
CA THR A 63 4.58 4.52 10.21
C THR A 63 5.15 3.48 11.16
N ILE A 64 6.38 3.05 10.90
CA ILE A 64 7.21 2.50 11.97
C ILE A 64 7.38 3.67 12.94
N PRO A 65 7.03 3.55 14.24
CA PRO A 65 7.28 4.63 15.18
C PRO A 65 8.75 5.00 15.04
N GLU A 66 9.01 6.27 14.69
CA GLU A 66 10.36 6.80 14.64
C GLU A 66 11.02 6.43 15.96
N VAL A 67 12.07 5.62 15.89
CA VAL A 67 12.95 5.45 17.03
C VAL A 67 13.60 6.81 17.21
N GLU A 68 13.11 7.59 18.17
CA GLU A 68 13.84 8.74 18.69
C GLU A 68 15.22 8.22 19.11
N ILE A 69 16.26 8.63 18.37
CA ILE A 69 17.66 8.31 18.63
C ILE A 69 18.24 9.38 19.56
#